data_AF-A0A4R2I2E6-F1
#
_entry.id   AF-A0A4R2I2E6-F1
#
_cell.length_a   1.000
_cell.length_b   1.000
_cell.length_c   1.000
_cell.angle_alpha   90.00
_cell.angle_beta   90.00
_cell.angle_gamma   90.00
#
_symmetry.space_group_name_H-M   'P 1'
#
loop_
_entity.id
_entity.type
_entity.pdbx_description
1 polymer ?
#
loop_
_entity_poly.entity_id
_entity_poly.type
_entity_poly.pdbx_seq_one_letter_code
_entity_poly.pdbx_strand_id
1 'polypeptide(L)'
;MSAGEGTATVDVPGATDLVARIAAGDRRAEHDFIRQYERGVRALVRRHCRPNDPIADDLAQDVLARVLERLRAGAIRDSVALPAYVQATIVHTTSAEYRARRVTEGPAVLDDLPASDNPVERLDSEQLAALLRKVLAQLPVARDREILVRFYLDEQDKDEVCRSLGIDATHFHRVVFRARERFRDLLHRAGLGEP
;
A
#
# COMPACT_ATOMS: atom_id res chain seq x y z
N MET A 1 -39.29 37.45 -8.17
CA MET A 1 -38.31 37.74 -7.09
C MET A 1 -37.93 36.41 -6.48
N SER A 2 -36.63 36.12 -6.50
CA SER A 2 -36.06 34.78 -6.45
C SER A 2 -36.35 33.99 -5.19
N ALA A 3 -36.71 32.72 -5.39
CA ALA A 3 -36.62 31.66 -4.41
C ALA A 3 -35.13 31.38 -4.15
N GLY A 4 -34.75 31.39 -2.87
CA GLY A 4 -33.45 30.89 -2.43
C GLY A 4 -33.57 29.39 -2.20
N GLU A 5 -33.08 28.60 -3.15
CA GLU A 5 -32.80 27.18 -2.93
C GLU A 5 -31.32 27.05 -2.53
N GLY A 6 -31.09 27.06 -1.21
CA GLY A 6 -29.87 26.54 -0.64
C GLY A 6 -29.89 25.02 -0.76
N THR A 7 -29.22 24.49 -1.78
CA THR A 7 -28.93 23.06 -1.89
C THR A 7 -27.93 22.69 -0.81
N ALA A 8 -28.45 22.23 0.33
CA ALA A 8 -27.69 21.54 1.36
C ALA A 8 -27.02 20.31 0.73
N THR A 9 -25.69 20.37 0.62
CA THR A 9 -24.85 19.20 0.39
C THR A 9 -25.10 18.21 1.50
N VAL A 10 -25.68 17.06 1.15
CA VAL A 10 -25.83 15.92 2.05
C VAL A 10 -24.43 15.37 2.31
N ASP A 11 -23.83 15.80 3.41
CA ASP A 11 -22.67 15.19 4.04
C ASP A 11 -23.10 13.81 4.55
N VAL A 12 -22.52 12.75 3.99
CA VAL A 12 -22.76 11.37 4.43
C VAL A 12 -21.81 11.09 5.59
N PRO A 13 -22.27 11.07 6.86
CA PRO A 13 -21.40 10.98 8.02
C PRO A 13 -21.09 9.50 8.27
N GLY A 14 -19.85 9.08 8.04
CA GLY A 14 -19.40 7.71 8.36
C GLY A 14 -18.03 7.32 7.79
N ALA A 15 -17.61 7.94 6.68
CA ALA A 15 -16.29 7.73 6.06
C ALA A 15 -15.34 8.92 6.32
N THR A 16 -15.48 9.55 7.49
CA THR A 16 -14.65 10.66 7.96
C THR A 16 -13.19 10.26 7.91
N ASP A 17 -12.41 11.00 7.12
CA ASP A 17 -11.00 10.78 6.81
C ASP A 17 -10.20 10.19 7.99
N LEU A 18 -9.89 8.89 7.89
CA LEU A 18 -9.14 8.11 8.87
C LEU A 18 -7.84 8.81 9.27
N VAL A 19 -7.19 9.47 8.30
CA VAL A 19 -5.95 10.21 8.50
C VAL A 19 -6.16 11.43 9.38
N ALA A 20 -7.15 12.27 9.04
CA ALA A 20 -7.47 13.47 9.82
C ALA A 20 -7.88 13.12 11.26
N ARG A 21 -8.65 12.05 11.46
CA ARG A 21 -9.07 11.59 12.80
C ARG A 21 -7.91 11.10 13.64
N ILE A 22 -7.00 10.32 13.07
CA ILE A 22 -5.78 9.87 13.78
C ILE A 22 -4.90 11.07 14.13
N ALA A 23 -4.71 12.02 13.21
CA ALA A 23 -3.95 13.25 13.49
C ALA A 23 -4.58 14.10 14.60
N ALA A 24 -5.91 14.04 14.77
CA ALA A 24 -6.64 14.69 15.87
C ALA A 24 -6.61 13.89 17.20
N GLY A 25 -5.95 12.73 17.26
CA GLY A 25 -5.83 11.90 18.45
C GLY A 25 -7.00 10.95 18.72
N ASP A 26 -7.84 10.66 17.72
CA ASP A 26 -8.95 9.70 17.85
C ASP A 26 -8.45 8.25 17.92
N ARG A 27 -8.43 7.67 19.12
CA ARG A 27 -8.01 6.27 19.36
C ARG A 27 -8.86 5.23 18.62
N ARG A 28 -10.14 5.51 18.32
CA ARG A 28 -10.97 4.57 17.54
C ARG A 28 -10.48 4.51 16.10
N ALA A 29 -10.12 5.65 15.51
CA ALA A 29 -9.55 5.70 14.18
C ALA A 29 -8.19 4.96 14.10
N GLU A 30 -7.37 5.02 15.16
CA GLU A 30 -6.14 4.22 15.22
C GLU A 30 -6.43 2.71 15.19
N HIS A 31 -7.41 2.25 15.97
CA HIS A 31 -7.82 0.86 15.98
C HIS A 31 -8.39 0.41 14.62
N ASP A 32 -9.20 1.25 13.99
CA ASP A 32 -9.74 1.00 12.64
C ASP A 32 -8.61 0.88 11.60
N PHE A 33 -7.58 1.74 11.69
CA PHE A 33 -6.38 1.62 10.86
C PHE A 33 -5.68 0.28 11.04
N ILE A 34 -5.40 -0.13 12.27
CA ILE A 34 -4.73 -1.42 12.52
C ILE A 34 -5.56 -2.57 11.96
N ARG A 35 -6.86 -2.62 12.27
CA ARG A 35 -7.76 -3.68 11.77
C ARG A 35 -7.80 -3.75 10.25
N GLN A 36 -7.80 -2.59 9.57
CA GLN A 36 -7.86 -2.53 8.13
C GLN A 36 -6.54 -2.93 7.45
N TYR A 37 -5.40 -2.56 8.02
CA TYR A 37 -4.09 -2.69 7.37
C TYR A 37 -3.27 -3.90 7.83
N GLU A 38 -3.52 -4.46 9.01
CA GLU A 38 -2.67 -5.50 9.60
C GLU A 38 -2.47 -6.71 8.67
N ARG A 39 -3.55 -7.29 8.15
CA ARG A 39 -3.49 -8.48 7.29
C ARG A 39 -2.69 -8.20 6.01
N GLY A 40 -2.92 -7.04 5.40
CA GLY A 40 -2.22 -6.63 4.17
C GLY A 40 -0.74 -6.36 4.42
N VAL A 41 -0.41 -5.64 5.49
CA VAL A 41 0.99 -5.36 5.88
C VAL A 41 1.72 -6.66 6.17
N ARG A 42 1.13 -7.58 6.96
CA ARG A 42 1.76 -8.86 7.29
C ARG A 42 2.05 -9.71 6.05
N ALA A 43 1.09 -9.78 5.12
CA ALA A 43 1.27 -10.51 3.87
C ALA A 43 2.41 -9.91 3.01
N LEU A 44 2.43 -8.59 2.87
CA LEU A 44 3.47 -7.90 2.10
C LEU A 44 4.85 -7.98 2.76
N VAL A 45 4.95 -7.81 4.07
CA VAL A 45 6.22 -7.97 4.80
C VAL A 45 6.77 -9.38 4.64
N ARG A 46 5.93 -10.41 4.77
CA ARG A 46 6.34 -11.81 4.54
C ARG A 46 6.87 -12.05 3.14
N ARG A 47 6.32 -11.39 2.11
CA ARG A 47 6.84 -11.44 0.74
C ARG A 47 8.25 -10.84 0.61
N HIS A 48 8.59 -9.85 1.44
CA HIS A 48 9.91 -9.19 1.45
C HIS A 48 10.91 -9.86 2.41
N CYS A 49 10.43 -10.79 3.25
CA CYS A 49 11.26 -11.54 4.18
C CYS A 49 11.69 -12.88 3.58
N ARG A 50 12.76 -13.44 4.14
CA ARG A 50 13.10 -14.83 3.89
C ARG A 50 11.94 -15.74 4.33
N PRO A 51 11.77 -16.89 3.67
CA PRO A 51 10.75 -17.85 4.01
C PRO A 51 10.89 -18.30 5.47
N ASN A 52 9.79 -18.28 6.23
CA ASN A 52 9.76 -18.63 7.65
C ASN A 52 10.70 -17.79 8.55
N ASP A 53 11.16 -16.62 8.10
CA ASP A 53 11.97 -15.72 8.94
C ASP A 53 11.13 -15.22 10.13
N PRO A 54 11.51 -15.52 11.37
CA PRO A 54 10.71 -15.17 12.54
C PRO A 54 10.54 -13.66 12.72
N ILE A 55 11.42 -12.84 12.14
CA ILE A 55 11.33 -11.38 12.25
C ILE A 55 10.19 -10.78 11.41
N ALA A 56 9.59 -11.53 10.47
CA ALA A 56 8.55 -10.98 9.60
C ALA A 56 7.37 -10.40 10.39
N ASP A 57 7.01 -11.02 11.51
CA ASP A 57 5.94 -10.52 12.37
C ASP A 57 6.35 -9.27 13.14
N ASP A 58 7.59 -9.21 13.63
CA ASP A 58 8.14 -8.02 14.29
C ASP A 58 8.23 -6.84 13.32
N LEU A 59 8.74 -7.07 12.10
CA LEU A 59 8.81 -6.04 11.04
C LEU A 59 7.41 -5.54 10.65
N ALA A 60 6.40 -6.39 10.61
CA ALA A 60 5.03 -5.99 10.32
C ALA A 60 4.47 -5.06 11.42
N GLN A 61 4.72 -5.37 12.70
CA GLN A 61 4.36 -4.49 13.81
C GLN A 61 5.11 -3.16 13.73
N ASP A 62 6.40 -3.22 13.43
CA ASP A 62 7.28 -2.07 13.26
C ASP A 62 6.81 -1.12 12.13
N VAL A 63 6.35 -1.68 11.01
CA VAL A 63 5.77 -0.92 9.89
C VAL A 63 4.49 -0.23 10.34
N LEU A 64 3.56 -0.97 10.97
CA LEU A 64 2.29 -0.42 11.44
C LEU A 64 2.52 0.70 12.45
N ALA A 65 3.46 0.51 13.39
CA ALA A 65 3.84 1.50 14.39
C ALA A 65 4.40 2.78 13.75
N ARG A 66 5.37 2.65 12.84
CA ARG A 66 5.96 3.79 12.11
C ARG A 66 4.91 4.57 11.32
N VAL A 67 4.02 3.87 10.61
CA VAL A 67 2.95 4.53 9.85
C VAL A 67 1.99 5.26 10.80
N LEU A 68 1.62 4.63 11.91
CA LEU A 68 0.74 5.24 12.92
C LEU A 68 1.38 6.47 13.56
N GLU A 69 2.67 6.45 13.88
CA GLU A 69 3.41 7.62 14.39
C GLU A 69 3.39 8.79 13.38
N ARG A 70 3.58 8.50 12.09
CA ARG A 70 3.52 9.51 11.02
C ARG A 70 2.12 10.08 10.84
N LEU A 71 1.08 9.27 11.03
CA LEU A 71 -0.31 9.72 11.03
C LEU A 71 -0.60 10.62 12.24
N ARG A 72 -0.21 10.22 13.44
CA ARG A 72 -0.34 11.02 14.67
C ARG A 72 0.38 12.37 14.56
N ALA A 73 1.54 12.40 13.93
CA ALA A 73 2.30 13.62 13.68
C ALA A 73 1.70 14.52 12.58
N GLY A 74 0.61 14.11 11.91
CA GLY A 74 0.02 14.85 10.79
C GLY A 74 0.95 14.96 9.57
N ALA A 75 1.95 14.08 9.47
CA ALA A 75 2.93 14.10 8.39
C ALA A 75 2.37 13.47 7.10
N ILE A 76 1.42 12.55 7.24
CA ILE A 76 0.58 12.07 6.14
C ILE A 76 -0.71 12.89 6.25
N ARG A 77 -0.94 13.77 5.27
CA ARG A 77 -2.10 14.68 5.26
C ARG A 77 -3.25 14.21 4.38
N ASP A 78 -3.00 13.18 3.59
CA ASP A 78 -3.90 12.72 2.55
C ASP A 78 -4.10 11.20 2.68
N SER A 79 -5.33 10.78 2.95
CA SER A 79 -5.72 9.36 3.01
C SER A 79 -5.45 8.61 1.72
N VAL A 80 -5.45 9.32 0.61
CA VAL A 80 -5.07 8.81 -0.70
C VAL A 80 -3.64 8.27 -0.71
N ALA A 81 -2.73 8.97 -0.02
CA ALA A 81 -1.31 8.65 -0.01
C ALA A 81 -0.96 7.52 0.95
N LEU A 82 -1.81 7.25 1.95
CA LEU A 82 -1.52 6.31 3.03
C LEU A 82 -1.08 4.92 2.52
N PRO A 83 -1.74 4.28 1.53
CA PRO A 83 -1.31 2.96 1.06
C PRO A 83 0.06 2.98 0.37
N ALA A 84 0.42 4.06 -0.32
CA ALA A 84 1.75 4.20 -0.90
C ALA A 84 2.82 4.40 0.18
N TYR A 85 2.50 5.19 1.22
CA TYR A 85 3.38 5.33 2.38
C TYR A 85 3.59 3.99 3.12
N VAL A 86 2.53 3.20 3.31
CA VAL A 86 2.63 1.86 3.92
C VAL A 86 3.60 0.99 3.12
N GLN A 87 3.43 0.90 1.80
CA GLN A 87 4.32 0.07 0.97
C GLN A 87 5.76 0.55 0.99
N ALA A 88 6.00 1.85 0.86
CA ALA A 88 7.35 2.41 0.96
C ALA A 88 8.00 2.11 2.32
N THR A 89 7.21 2.16 3.41
CA THR A 89 7.68 1.81 4.76
C THR A 89 8.04 0.33 4.86
N ILE A 90 7.25 -0.57 4.26
CA ILE A 90 7.56 -2.01 4.19
C ILE A 90 8.91 -2.23 3.52
N VAL A 91 9.08 -1.72 2.30
CA VAL A 91 10.33 -1.88 1.51
C VAL A 91 11.53 -1.33 2.27
N HIS A 92 11.38 -0.14 2.87
CA HIS A 92 12.48 0.51 3.59
C HIS A 92 12.87 -0.27 4.85
N THR A 93 11.89 -0.65 5.67
CA THR A 93 12.12 -1.34 6.95
C THR A 93 12.72 -2.73 6.74
N THR A 94 12.23 -3.51 5.77
CA THR A 94 12.78 -4.84 5.46
C THR A 94 14.19 -4.73 4.88
N SER A 95 14.43 -3.79 3.96
CA SER A 95 15.76 -3.56 3.39
C SER A 95 16.78 -3.06 4.41
N ALA A 96 16.35 -2.22 5.37
CA ALA A 96 17.23 -1.75 6.45
C ALA A 96 17.64 -2.90 7.37
N GLU A 97 16.70 -3.77 7.75
CA GLU A 97 16.96 -4.92 8.61
C GLU A 97 17.95 -5.89 7.97
N TYR A 98 17.74 -6.29 6.71
CA TYR A 98 18.66 -7.19 6.03
C TYR A 98 20.05 -6.57 5.81
N ARG A 99 20.16 -5.25 5.63
CA ARG A 99 21.45 -4.56 5.59
C ARG A 99 22.16 -4.59 6.94
N ALA A 100 21.44 -4.36 8.05
CA ALA A 100 22.02 -4.39 9.40
C ALA A 100 22.54 -5.80 9.77
N ARG A 101 21.77 -6.84 9.43
CA ARG A 101 22.20 -8.24 9.62
C ARG A 101 23.45 -8.58 8.81
N ARG A 102 23.55 -8.12 7.55
CA ARG A 102 24.76 -8.31 6.73
C ARG A 102 26.02 -7.71 7.35
N VAL A 103 25.90 -6.57 8.03
CA VAL A 103 27.04 -5.95 8.73
C VAL A 103 27.44 -6.74 9.98
N THR A 104 26.45 -7.34 10.66
CA THR A 104 26.65 -8.06 11.92
C THR A 104 27.11 -9.51 11.71
N GLU A 105 26.63 -10.17 10.66
CA GLU A 105 26.85 -11.60 10.37
C GLU A 105 27.98 -11.85 9.36
N GLY A 106 28.59 -10.79 8.80
CA GLY A 106 29.61 -10.88 7.76
C GLY A 106 29.04 -11.26 6.37
N PRO A 107 29.86 -11.21 5.31
CA PRO A 107 29.40 -11.47 3.95
C PRO A 107 29.22 -12.97 3.71
N ALA A 108 28.23 -13.58 4.35
CA ALA A 108 27.68 -14.84 3.87
C ALA A 108 26.92 -14.53 2.58
N VAL A 109 27.51 -14.96 1.47
CA VAL A 109 26.95 -14.97 0.11
C VAL A 109 25.50 -15.43 0.20
N LEU A 110 24.58 -14.61 -0.32
CA LEU A 110 23.36 -15.04 -0.99
C LEU A 110 22.80 -13.82 -1.72
N ASP A 111 23.12 -13.85 -3.00
CA ASP A 111 22.28 -13.46 -4.13
C ASP A 111 20.80 -13.80 -3.88
N ASP A 112 19.93 -12.93 -4.39
CA ASP A 112 18.47 -13.03 -4.45
C ASP A 112 17.73 -13.32 -3.14
N LEU A 113 16.81 -12.42 -2.80
CA LEU A 113 15.73 -12.71 -1.86
C LEU A 113 14.96 -13.93 -2.43
N PRO A 114 14.97 -15.12 -1.79
CA PRO A 114 14.13 -16.19 -2.26
C PRO A 114 12.69 -15.78 -2.00
N ALA A 115 11.90 -15.67 -3.07
CA ALA A 115 10.45 -15.72 -2.97
C ALA A 115 10.09 -16.98 -2.18
N SER A 116 9.41 -16.83 -1.04
CA SER A 116 8.76 -17.87 -0.23
C SER A 116 9.15 -19.34 -0.56
N ASP A 117 9.98 -20.02 0.20
CA ASP A 117 10.31 -21.45 0.03
C ASP A 117 9.11 -22.39 0.27
N ASN A 118 7.93 -21.86 0.59
CA ASN A 118 6.69 -22.61 0.49
C ASN A 118 6.18 -22.56 -0.97
N PRO A 119 6.26 -23.67 -1.74
CA PRO A 119 5.86 -23.70 -3.15
C PRO A 119 4.37 -23.40 -3.33
N VAL A 120 3.54 -23.72 -2.34
CA VAL A 120 2.09 -23.49 -2.37
C VAL A 120 1.79 -21.99 -2.26
N GLU A 121 2.42 -21.30 -1.32
CA GLU A 121 2.24 -19.84 -1.14
C GLU A 121 2.82 -19.04 -2.33
N ARG A 122 3.89 -19.52 -2.96
CA ARG A 122 4.42 -18.92 -4.20
C ARG A 122 3.46 -19.07 -5.37
N LEU A 123 2.96 -20.28 -5.60
CA LEU A 123 2.04 -20.55 -6.70
C LEU A 123 0.76 -19.73 -6.54
N ASP A 124 0.23 -19.62 -5.32
CA ASP A 124 -0.93 -18.79 -5.02
C ASP A 124 -0.63 -17.30 -5.25
N SER A 125 0.55 -16.82 -4.85
CA SER A 125 0.97 -15.43 -5.04
C SER A 125 1.20 -15.08 -6.51
N GLU A 126 1.82 -15.96 -7.29
CA GLU A 126 2.07 -15.79 -8.72
C GLU A 126 0.77 -15.87 -9.52
N GLN A 127 -0.14 -16.79 -9.19
CA GLN A 127 -1.47 -16.87 -9.79
C GLN A 127 -2.32 -15.66 -9.45
N LEU A 128 -2.29 -15.20 -8.19
CA LEU A 128 -2.97 -13.98 -7.77
C LEU A 128 -2.40 -12.76 -8.50
N ALA A 129 -1.08 -12.63 -8.59
CA ALA A 129 -0.44 -11.54 -9.34
C ALA A 129 -0.78 -11.59 -10.83
N ALA A 130 -0.83 -12.78 -11.45
CA ALA A 130 -1.24 -12.95 -12.84
C ALA A 130 -2.72 -12.56 -13.05
N LEU A 131 -3.61 -12.92 -12.12
CA LEU A 131 -5.01 -12.50 -12.14
C LEU A 131 -5.12 -10.97 -12.00
N LEU A 132 -4.43 -10.38 -11.03
CA LEU A 132 -4.39 -8.92 -10.83
C LEU A 132 -3.87 -8.21 -12.07
N ARG A 133 -2.81 -8.71 -12.73
CA ARG A 133 -2.32 -8.16 -14.01
C ARG A 133 -3.36 -8.24 -15.12
N LYS A 134 -4.12 -9.35 -15.23
CA LYS A 134 -5.21 -9.48 -16.19
C LYS A 134 -6.35 -8.49 -15.94
N VAL A 135 -6.69 -8.21 -14.69
CA VAL A 135 -7.71 -7.21 -14.35
C VAL A 135 -7.17 -5.80 -14.57
N LEU A 136 -5.94 -5.50 -14.16
CA LEU A 136 -5.26 -4.22 -14.41
C LEU A 136 -5.13 -3.93 -15.91
N ALA A 137 -4.96 -4.95 -16.76
CA ALA A 137 -4.94 -4.81 -18.21
C ALA A 137 -6.23 -4.18 -18.77
N GLN A 138 -7.36 -4.34 -18.07
CA GLN A 138 -8.66 -3.78 -18.45
C GLN A 138 -8.84 -2.32 -18.06
N LEU A 139 -7.89 -1.73 -17.30
CA LEU A 139 -7.92 -0.29 -17.03
C LEU A 139 -7.79 0.50 -18.34
N PRO A 140 -8.69 1.48 -18.58
CA PRO A 140 -8.70 2.24 -19.83
C PRO A 140 -7.48 3.15 -19.98
N VAL A 141 -6.88 3.55 -18.86
CA VAL A 141 -5.73 4.48 -18.85
C VAL A 141 -4.45 3.68 -18.71
N ALA A 142 -3.64 3.64 -19.77
CA ALA A 142 -2.38 2.90 -19.79
C ALA A 142 -1.40 3.34 -18.69
N ARG A 143 -1.34 4.66 -18.41
CA ARG A 143 -0.50 5.23 -17.35
C ARG A 143 -0.91 4.76 -15.96
N ASP A 144 -2.21 4.62 -15.70
CA ASP A 144 -2.77 4.14 -14.42
C ASP A 144 -2.51 2.64 -14.22
N ARG A 145 -2.56 1.85 -15.29
CA ARG A 145 -2.13 0.46 -15.24
C ARG A 145 -0.64 0.36 -14.91
N GLU A 146 0.19 1.11 -15.63
CA GLU A 146 1.64 1.03 -15.51
C GLU A 146 2.11 1.43 -14.11
N ILE A 147 1.57 2.51 -13.55
CA ILE A 147 1.90 2.96 -12.19
C ILE A 147 1.49 1.91 -11.14
N LEU A 148 0.32 1.27 -11.27
CA LEU A 148 -0.11 0.26 -10.30
C LEU A 148 0.73 -1.01 -10.40
N VAL A 149 1.03 -1.47 -11.61
CA VAL A 149 1.88 -2.65 -11.83
C VAL A 149 3.26 -2.40 -11.24
N ARG A 150 3.93 -1.32 -11.65
CA ARG A 150 5.30 -1.05 -11.21
C ARG A 150 5.41 -0.82 -9.71
N PHE A 151 4.49 -0.05 -9.15
CA PHE A 151 4.57 0.33 -7.74
C PHE A 151 4.08 -0.78 -6.80
N TYR A 152 2.98 -1.47 -7.12
CA TYR A 152 2.40 -2.49 -6.22
C TYR A 152 2.86 -3.91 -6.52
N LEU A 153 3.03 -4.30 -7.79
CA LEU A 153 3.37 -5.69 -8.16
C LEU A 153 4.88 -5.88 -8.29
N ASP A 154 5.53 -4.93 -8.97
CA ASP A 154 6.98 -4.96 -9.23
C ASP A 154 7.77 -4.21 -8.14
N GLU A 155 7.07 -3.62 -7.16
CA GLU A 155 7.62 -3.02 -5.94
C GLU A 155 8.69 -1.94 -6.20
N GLN A 156 8.64 -1.28 -7.36
CA GLN A 156 9.55 -0.19 -7.72
C GLN A 156 9.32 1.03 -6.84
N ASP A 157 10.41 1.72 -6.51
CA ASP A 157 10.35 2.91 -5.68
C ASP A 157 9.57 4.05 -6.35
N LYS A 158 8.86 4.85 -5.53
CA LYS A 158 8.06 5.99 -6.00
C LYS A 158 8.86 6.91 -6.92
N ASP A 159 10.10 7.25 -6.58
CA ASP A 159 10.90 8.20 -7.35
C ASP A 159 11.31 7.61 -8.69
N GLU A 160 11.58 6.30 -8.74
CA GLU A 160 11.86 5.59 -9.99
C GLU A 160 10.63 5.56 -10.90
N VAL A 161 9.47 5.22 -10.35
CA VAL A 161 8.20 5.21 -11.09
C VAL A 161 7.84 6.62 -11.58
N CYS A 162 8.01 7.65 -10.74
CA CYS A 162 7.80 9.04 -11.10
C CYS A 162 8.70 9.48 -12.26
N ARG A 163 10.00 9.21 -12.17
CA ARG A 163 10.98 9.53 -13.21
C ARG A 163 10.65 8.82 -14.52
N SER A 164 10.36 7.52 -14.48
CA SER A 164 10.10 6.74 -15.69
C SER A 164 8.79 7.13 -16.39
N LEU A 165 7.74 7.48 -15.62
CA LEU A 165 6.44 7.84 -16.17
C LEU A 165 6.24 9.35 -16.39
N GLY A 166 7.27 10.17 -16.15
CA GLY A 166 7.18 11.63 -16.19
C GLY A 166 6.07 12.19 -15.28
N ILE A 167 5.85 11.55 -14.13
CA ILE A 167 4.87 11.97 -13.13
C ILE A 167 5.58 12.83 -12.11
N ASP A 168 5.03 14.01 -11.86
CA ASP A 168 5.51 14.83 -10.75
C ASP A 168 5.24 14.14 -9.40
N ALA A 169 6.23 14.12 -8.51
CA ALA A 169 6.13 13.44 -7.22
C ALA A 169 4.98 13.96 -6.32
N THR A 170 4.56 15.22 -6.52
CA THR A 170 3.39 15.82 -5.86
C THR A 170 2.07 15.31 -6.44
N HIS A 171 2.07 14.91 -7.72
CA HIS A 171 0.90 14.36 -8.42
C HIS A 171 0.81 12.84 -8.32
N PHE A 172 1.89 12.16 -7.96
CA PHE A 172 1.95 10.70 -7.86
C PHE A 172 0.79 10.11 -7.03
N HIS A 173 0.56 10.61 -5.81
CA HIS A 173 -0.49 10.09 -4.94
C HIS A 173 -1.88 10.24 -5.58
N ARG A 174 -2.15 11.39 -6.22
CA ARG A 174 -3.42 11.64 -6.92
C ARG A 174 -3.62 10.71 -8.12
N VAL A 175 -2.55 10.37 -8.84
CA VAL A 175 -2.61 9.42 -9.97
C VAL A 175 -2.85 8.01 -9.46
N VAL A 176 -2.08 7.56 -8.46
CA VAL A 176 -2.24 6.25 -7.82
C VAL A 176 -3.66 6.09 -7.27
N PHE A 177 -4.21 7.13 -6.65
CA PHE A 177 -5.58 7.11 -6.14
C PHE A 177 -6.60 6.76 -7.20
N ARG A 178 -6.61 7.56 -8.28
CA ARG A 178 -7.59 7.45 -9.36
C ARG A 178 -7.43 6.11 -10.05
N ALA A 179 -6.19 5.66 -10.20
CA ALA A 179 -5.89 4.33 -10.70
C ALA A 179 -6.49 3.24 -9.79
N ARG A 180 -6.34 3.35 -8.47
CA ARG A 180 -6.89 2.39 -7.49
C ARG A 180 -8.40 2.43 -7.40
N GLU A 181 -9.03 3.60 -7.49
CA GLU A 181 -10.50 3.70 -7.54
C GLU A 181 -11.05 2.98 -8.77
N ARG A 182 -10.49 3.28 -9.94
CA ARG A 182 -10.87 2.60 -11.18
C ARG A 182 -10.60 1.09 -11.12
N PHE A 183 -9.50 0.70 -10.49
CA PHE A 183 -9.17 -0.71 -10.32
C PHE A 183 -10.15 -1.41 -9.38
N ARG A 184 -10.54 -0.75 -8.29
CA ARG A 184 -11.55 -1.25 -7.35
C ARG A 184 -12.89 -1.44 -8.05
N ASP A 185 -13.33 -0.46 -8.84
CA ASP A 185 -14.56 -0.57 -9.64
C ASP A 185 -14.52 -1.76 -10.60
N LEU A 186 -13.36 -2.00 -11.23
CA LEU A 186 -13.15 -3.18 -12.08
C LEU A 186 -13.19 -4.48 -11.29
N LEU A 187 -12.57 -4.54 -10.11
CA LEU A 187 -12.60 -5.71 -9.24
C LEU A 187 -14.02 -6.04 -8.78
N HIS A 188 -14.82 -5.04 -8.40
CA HIS A 188 -16.24 -5.24 -8.06
C HIS A 188 -17.03 -5.77 -9.26
N ARG A 189 -16.85 -5.21 -10.46
CA ARG A 189 -17.50 -5.71 -11.68
C ARG A 189 -17.08 -7.14 -12.05
N ALA A 190 -15.85 -7.51 -11.73
CA ALA A 190 -15.31 -8.85 -11.96
C ALA A 190 -15.69 -9.87 -10.86
N GLY A 191 -16.42 -9.44 -9.80
CA GLY A 191 -16.79 -10.30 -8.67
C GLY A 191 -15.64 -10.61 -7.71
N LEU A 192 -14.55 -9.84 -7.76
CA LEU A 192 -13.31 -10.06 -7.00
C LEU A 192 -13.10 -9.02 -5.86
N GLY A 193 -14.00 -8.04 -5.71
CA GLY A 193 -13.96 -7.04 -4.63
C GLY A 193 -14.89 -7.42 -3.47
N GLU A 194 -14.43 -7.25 -2.23
CA GLU A 194 -15.34 -7.32 -1.05
C GLU A 194 -16.35 -6.16 -1.09
N PRO A 195 -17.60 -6.37 -0.65
CA PRO A 195 -18.68 -5.38 -0.70
C PRO A 195 -18.41 -4.10 0.08
#